data_AF-A0A8T5T3S4-F1
#
_entry.id   AF-A0A8T5T3S4-F1
#
_cell.length_a   1.000
_cell.length_b   1.000
_cell.length_c   1.000
_cell.angle_alpha   90.00
_cell.angle_beta   90.00
_cell.angle_gamma   90.00
#
_symmetry.space_group_name_H-M   'P 1'
#
loop_
_entity.id
_entity.type
_entity.pdbx_description
1 polymer ?
#
loop_
_entity_poly.entity_id
_entity_poly.type
_entity_poly.pdbx_seq_one_letter_code
_entity_poly.pdbx_strand_id
1 'polypeptide(L)'
;MAMDWFGIQYMGFIMLAVWAIFVIIGILIYKDAERRRMNGALWLILVFLPWVGVISTVVYLIVRADYPVIQTSVQQSTIEQYTPSPKQQKALEILDERYARGEISREDYYLIRKDIL
;
A
#
# COMPACT_ATOMS: atom_id res chain seq x y z
N MET A 1 -40.72 41.08 8.10
CA MET A 1 -39.48 40.40 7.68
C MET A 1 -39.91 39.09 7.06
N ALA A 2 -39.99 39.03 5.73
CA ALA A 2 -40.31 37.79 5.05
C ALA A 2 -39.12 36.84 5.27
N MET A 3 -39.38 35.64 5.79
CA MET A 3 -38.41 34.55 5.76
C MET A 3 -38.24 34.20 4.29
N ASP A 4 -37.14 34.66 3.68
CA ASP A 4 -36.86 34.41 2.28
C ASP A 4 -36.71 32.90 2.06
N TRP A 5 -37.79 32.29 1.58
CA TRP A 5 -37.90 30.88 1.21
C TRP A 5 -36.77 30.40 0.28
N PHE A 6 -36.13 31.34 -0.42
CA PHE A 6 -34.94 31.10 -1.25
C PHE A 6 -33.67 30.75 -0.44
N GLY A 7 -33.50 31.28 0.78
CA GLY A 7 -32.31 31.01 1.62
C GLY A 7 -32.20 29.54 2.06
N ILE A 8 -33.34 28.86 2.25
CA ILE A 8 -33.40 27.44 2.63
C ILE A 8 -32.91 26.53 1.48
N GLN A 9 -33.20 26.91 0.22
CA GLN A 9 -32.80 26.19 -0.98
C GLN A 9 -31.28 26.23 -1.13
N TYR A 10 -30.70 27.42 -1.05
CA TYR A 10 -29.25 27.61 -1.12
C TYR A 10 -28.51 26.93 0.03
N MET A 11 -29.06 26.96 1.25
CA MET A 11 -28.50 26.20 2.38
C MET A 11 -28.47 24.69 2.13
N GLY A 12 -29.51 24.13 1.52
CA GLY A 12 -29.55 22.72 1.12
C GLY A 12 -28.48 22.37 0.08
N PHE A 13 -28.34 23.18 -0.98
CA PHE A 13 -27.32 22.95 -2.01
C PHE A 13 -25.90 23.10 -1.47
N ILE A 14 -25.65 24.08 -0.59
CA ILE A 14 -24.35 24.25 0.05
C ILE A 14 -24.02 23.04 0.93
N MET A 15 -24.98 22.56 1.73
CA MET A 15 -24.81 21.36 2.54
C MET A 15 -24.48 20.13 1.68
N LEU A 16 -25.21 19.93 0.57
CA LEU A 16 -24.94 18.84 -0.37
C LEU A 16 -23.56 18.96 -1.02
N ALA A 17 -23.13 20.17 -1.38
CA ALA A 17 -21.80 20.41 -1.94
C ALA A 17 -20.69 20.08 -0.92
N VAL A 18 -20.86 20.49 0.35
CA VAL A 18 -19.91 20.15 1.43
C VAL A 18 -19.85 18.64 1.63
N TRP A 19 -20.99 17.96 1.67
CA TRP A 19 -21.04 16.50 1.77
C TRP A 19 -20.40 15.81 0.56
N ALA A 20 -20.63 16.31 -0.65
CA ALA A 20 -19.99 15.78 -1.85
C ALA A 20 -18.45 15.89 -1.78
N ILE A 21 -17.93 17.01 -1.27
CA ILE A 21 -16.48 17.18 -1.03
C ILE A 21 -15.98 16.14 -0.02
N PHE A 22 -16.70 15.94 1.10
CA PHE A 22 -16.35 14.94 2.10
C PHE A 22 -16.35 13.51 1.53
N VAL A 23 -17.33 13.18 0.69
CA VAL A 23 -17.40 11.89 -0.01
C VAL A 23 -16.16 11.70 -0.88
N ILE A 24 -15.79 12.71 -1.68
CA ILE A 24 -14.61 12.66 -2.55
C ILE A 24 -13.34 12.46 -1.71
N ILE A 25 -13.15 13.25 -0.65
CA ILE A 25 -12.00 13.14 0.26
C ILE A 25 -11.95 11.76 0.92
N GLY A 26 -13.09 11.26 1.42
CA GLY A 26 -13.20 9.95 2.03
C GLY A 26 -12.78 8.84 1.08
N ILE A 27 -13.26 8.86 -0.18
CA ILE A 27 -12.86 7.89 -1.21
C ILE A 27 -11.36 7.96 -1.49
N LEU A 28 -10.77 9.16 -1.55
CA LEU A 28 -9.33 9.33 -1.75
C LEU A 28 -8.52 8.74 -0.59
N ILE A 29 -8.92 9.02 0.65
CA ILE A 29 -8.28 8.50 1.87
C ILE A 29 -8.42 6.98 1.94
N TYR A 30 -9.60 6.43 1.63
CA TYR A 30 -9.83 5.00 1.55
C TYR A 30 -8.85 4.33 0.59
N LYS A 31 -8.77 4.84 -0.66
CA LYS A 31 -7.87 4.29 -1.67
C LYS A 31 -6.39 4.43 -1.29
N ASP A 32 -6.00 5.53 -0.66
CA ASP A 32 -4.62 5.73 -0.20
C ASP A 32 -4.28 4.81 1.00
N ALA A 33 -5.23 4.59 1.91
CA ALA A 33 -5.06 3.71 3.08
C ALA A 33 -4.94 2.24 2.67
N GLU A 34 -5.78 1.78 1.74
CA GLU A 34 -5.70 0.41 1.20
C GLU A 34 -4.33 0.15 0.52
N ARG A 35 -3.81 1.13 -0.23
CA ARG A 35 -2.47 1.04 -0.85
C ARG A 35 -1.34 0.95 0.18
N ARG A 36 -1.56 1.47 1.38
CA ARG A 36 -0.59 1.47 2.49
C ARG A 36 -0.78 0.29 3.44
N ARG A 37 -1.63 -0.71 3.11
CA ARG A 37 -2.00 -1.85 3.99
C ARG A 37 -2.62 -1.40 5.33
N MET A 38 -3.10 -0.17 5.40
CA MET A 38 -3.89 0.33 6.53
C MET A 38 -5.35 -0.08 6.29
N ASN A 39 -6.12 -0.28 7.37
CA ASN A 39 -7.55 -0.58 7.22
C ASN A 39 -8.28 0.65 6.64
N GLY A 40 -8.51 0.67 5.33
CA GLY A 40 -9.08 1.82 4.64
C GLY A 40 -10.51 2.10 5.06
N ALA A 41 -11.29 1.06 5.35
CA ALA A 41 -12.67 1.20 5.80
C ALA A 41 -12.76 1.95 7.14
N LEU A 42 -11.83 1.70 8.08
CA LEU A 42 -11.77 2.45 9.34
C LEU A 42 -11.51 3.94 9.09
N TRP A 43 -10.55 4.27 8.23
CA TRP A 43 -10.24 5.66 7.90
C TRP A 43 -11.37 6.37 7.17
N LEU A 44 -12.08 5.67 6.26
CA LEU A 44 -13.26 6.19 5.59
C LEU A 44 -14.37 6.55 6.59
N ILE A 45 -14.66 5.65 7.54
CA ILE A 45 -15.66 5.87 8.58
C ILE A 45 -15.29 7.10 9.42
N LEU A 46 -14.02 7.21 9.85
CA LEU A 46 -13.55 8.36 10.64
C LEU A 46 -13.69 9.70 9.89
N VAL A 47 -13.44 9.72 8.58
CA VAL A 47 -13.60 10.92 7.74
C VAL A 47 -15.06 11.32 7.57
N PHE A 48 -15.98 10.34 7.56
CA PHE A 48 -17.42 10.59 7.44
C PHE A 48 -18.07 11.07 8.75
N LEU A 49 -17.40 10.94 9.90
CA LEU A 49 -17.95 11.44 11.15
C LEU A 49 -18.02 12.98 11.12
N PRO A 50 -19.19 13.60 11.35
CA PRO A 50 -19.28 15.04 11.49
C PRO A 50 -18.41 15.51 12.66
N TRP A 51 -17.80 16.70 12.54
CA TRP A 51 -16.85 17.31 13.48
C TRP A 51 -15.47 16.62 13.57
N VAL A 52 -15.45 15.28 13.59
CA VAL A 52 -14.20 14.49 13.67
C VAL A 52 -13.55 14.32 12.31
N GLY A 53 -14.30 14.37 11.21
CA GLY A 53 -13.80 14.03 9.88
C GLY A 53 -12.62 14.89 9.41
N VAL A 54 -12.62 16.19 9.74
CA VAL A 54 -11.49 17.09 9.45
C VAL A 54 -10.27 16.70 10.28
N ILE A 55 -10.46 16.48 11.58
CA ILE A 55 -9.38 16.07 12.51
C ILE A 55 -8.80 14.73 12.07
N SER A 56 -9.65 13.75 11.75
CA SER A 56 -9.24 12.46 11.22
C SER A 56 -8.46 12.59 9.92
N THR A 57 -8.87 13.48 9.02
CA THR A 57 -8.14 13.74 7.77
C THR A 57 -6.73 14.28 8.06
N VAL A 58 -6.60 15.22 9.00
CA VAL A 58 -5.29 15.75 9.41
C VAL A 58 -4.43 14.66 10.07
N VAL A 59 -5.00 13.89 10.99
CA VAL A 59 -4.32 12.76 11.65
C VAL A 59 -3.88 11.71 10.62
N TYR A 60 -4.73 11.40 9.64
CA TYR A 60 -4.40 10.49 8.55
C TYR A 60 -3.18 10.98 7.77
N LEU A 61 -3.12 12.27 7.44
CA LEU A 61 -1.99 12.86 6.73
C LEU A 61 -0.67 12.82 7.52
N ILE A 62 -0.74 12.83 8.86
CA ILE A 62 0.43 12.63 9.72
C ILE A 62 0.82 11.16 9.72
N VAL A 63 -0.12 10.27 10.08
CA VAL A 63 0.13 8.84 10.22
C VAL A 63 0.63 8.23 8.91
N ARG A 64 0.12 8.66 7.75
CA ARG A 64 0.54 8.10 6.45
C ARG A 64 2.05 8.25 6.20
N ALA A 65 2.74 9.17 6.86
CA ALA A 65 4.19 9.35 6.68
C ALA A 65 4.98 8.11 7.12
N ASP A 66 4.47 7.38 8.12
CA ASP A 66 5.10 6.19 8.67
C ASP A 66 4.79 4.91 7.87
N TYR A 67 3.84 4.98 6.93
CA TYR A 67 3.40 3.83 6.13
C TYR A 67 3.86 4.01 4.67
N PRO A 68 4.91 3.31 4.21
CA PRO A 68 5.35 3.37 2.83
C PRO A 68 4.23 2.87 1.92
N VAL A 69 3.98 3.61 0.84
CA VAL A 69 3.05 3.16 -0.20
C VAL A 69 3.65 1.91 -0.84
N ILE A 70 2.98 0.77 -0.70
CA ILE A 70 3.30 -0.37 -1.54
C ILE A 70 2.78 0.01 -2.91
N GLN A 71 3.69 0.48 -3.76
CA GLN A 71 3.42 0.46 -5.18
C GLN A 71 3.29 -1.02 -5.50
N THR A 72 2.06 -1.48 -5.72
CA THR A 72 1.80 -2.59 -6.62
C THR A 72 2.16 -2.11 -8.03
N SER A 73 3.40 -1.66 -8.22
CA SER A 73 4.01 -1.71 -9.52
C SER A 73 3.92 -3.19 -9.87
N VAL A 74 3.20 -3.49 -10.93
CA VAL A 74 3.59 -4.57 -11.82
C VAL A 74 4.92 -4.14 -12.48
N GLN A 75 5.93 -3.85 -11.66
CA GLN A 75 7.28 -4.33 -11.84
C GLN A 75 7.17 -5.69 -11.13
N GLN A 76 7.13 -6.85 -11.77
CA GLN A 76 8.21 -7.31 -12.65
C GLN A 76 9.59 -6.81 -12.19
N SER A 77 9.79 -6.72 -10.88
CA SER A 77 11.01 -7.16 -10.24
C SER A 77 10.61 -8.39 -9.46
N THR A 78 10.90 -9.55 -10.05
CA THR A 78 10.99 -10.86 -9.43
C THR A 78 11.75 -10.77 -8.11
N ILE A 79 11.05 -10.40 -7.04
CA ILE A 79 11.26 -11.00 -5.74
C ILE A 79 10.00 -11.83 -5.53
N GLU A 80 9.83 -12.85 -6.38
CA GLU A 80 9.31 -14.09 -5.84
C GLU A 80 10.18 -14.37 -4.62
N GLN A 81 9.57 -14.57 -3.46
CA GLN A 81 10.23 -15.33 -2.41
C GLN A 81 10.50 -16.71 -3.02
N TYR A 82 11.58 -16.82 -3.78
CA TYR A 82 12.11 -18.06 -4.30
C TYR A 82 12.44 -18.87 -3.07
N THR A 83 11.50 -19.76 -2.73
CA THR A 83 11.71 -20.79 -1.75
C THR A 83 12.25 -21.94 -2.59
N PRO A 84 13.59 -22.16 -2.62
CA PRO A 84 14.15 -23.24 -3.41
C PRO A 84 13.41 -24.52 -3.03
N SER A 85 12.97 -25.27 -4.05
CA SER A 85 12.42 -26.61 -3.82
C SER A 85 13.42 -27.42 -2.97
N PRO A 86 12.97 -28.43 -2.21
CA PRO A 86 13.88 -29.27 -1.42
C PRO A 86 15.04 -29.86 -2.24
N LYS A 87 14.84 -30.06 -3.54
CA LYS A 87 15.88 -30.49 -4.49
C LYS A 87 16.88 -29.37 -4.82
N GLN A 88 16.41 -28.14 -5.02
CA GLN A 88 17.28 -26.97 -5.26
C GLN A 88 18.08 -26.61 -4.01
N GLN A 89 17.49 -26.72 -2.81
CA GLN A 89 18.20 -26.52 -1.54
C GLN A 89 19.40 -27.47 -1.43
N LYS A 90 19.18 -28.76 -1.69
CA LYS A 90 20.24 -29.77 -1.69
C LYS A 90 21.29 -29.52 -2.77
N ALA A 91 20.88 -29.05 -3.95
CA ALA A 91 21.81 -28.70 -5.02
C ALA A 91 22.70 -27.50 -4.65
N LEU A 92 22.14 -26.47 -4.00
CA LEU A 92 22.87 -25.31 -3.51
C LEU A 92 23.84 -25.69 -2.39
N GLU A 93 23.43 -26.55 -1.45
CA GLU A 93 24.29 -27.05 -0.37
C GLU A 93 25.52 -27.79 -0.91
N ILE A 94 25.32 -28.67 -1.92
CA ILE A 94 26.43 -29.38 -2.58
C ILE A 94 27.33 -28.39 -3.34
N LEU A 95 26.75 -27.37 -3.97
CA LEU A 95 27.51 -26.36 -4.71
C LEU A 95 28.38 -25.51 -3.78
N ASP A 96 27.83 -25.07 -2.65
CA ASP A 96 28.56 -24.33 -1.61
C ASP A 96 29.68 -25.18 -1.01
N GLU A 97 29.44 -26.48 -0.77
CA GLU A 97 30.46 -27.41 -0.28
C GLU A 97 31.64 -27.56 -1.26
N ARG A 98 31.36 -27.72 -2.56
CA ARG A 98 32.40 -27.84 -3.60
C ARG A 98 33.22 -26.57 -3.73
N TYR A 99 32.58 -25.40 -3.58
CA TYR A 99 33.28 -24.12 -3.57
C TYR A 99 34.20 -24.00 -2.35
N ALA A 100 33.73 -24.38 -1.16
CA ALA A 100 34.53 -24.39 0.06
C ALA A 100 35.72 -25.35 0.01
N ARG A 101 35.58 -26.48 -0.69
CA ARG A 101 36.69 -27.42 -0.95
C ARG A 101 37.66 -26.94 -2.04
N GLY A 102 37.34 -25.87 -2.77
CA GLY A 102 38.15 -25.35 -3.88
C GLY A 102 38.10 -26.21 -5.14
N GLU A 103 37.09 -27.08 -5.27
CA GLU A 103 36.92 -27.97 -6.44
C GLU A 103 36.35 -27.23 -7.65
N ILE A 104 35.77 -26.04 -7.44
CA ILE A 104 35.16 -25.21 -8.49
C ILE A 104 35.65 -23.76 -8.37
N SER A 105 35.80 -23.10 -9.52
CA SER A 105 36.17 -21.68 -9.58
C SER A 105 35.00 -20.80 -9.11
N ARG A 106 35.32 -19.59 -8.67
CA ARG A 106 34.32 -18.59 -8.27
C ARG A 106 33.39 -18.23 -9.44
N GLU A 107 33.92 -18.20 -10.66
CA GLU A 107 33.11 -17.91 -11.85
C GLU A 107 32.09 -19.02 -12.13
N ASP A 108 32.53 -20.28 -12.09
CA ASP A 108 31.67 -21.46 -12.29
C ASP A 108 30.59 -21.54 -11.22
N TYR A 109 30.93 -21.22 -9.97
CA TYR A 109 29.98 -21.16 -8.87
C TYR A 109 28.81 -20.22 -9.16
N TYR A 110 29.08 -19.00 -9.65
CA TYR A 110 28.02 -18.04 -9.94
C TYR A 110 27.15 -18.45 -11.13
N LEU A 111 27.72 -19.09 -12.15
CA LEU A 111 26.97 -19.58 -13.30
C LEU A 111 26.00 -20.68 -12.88
N ILE A 112 26.49 -21.69 -12.17
CA ILE A 112 25.67 -22.83 -11.73
C ILE A 112 24.60 -22.37 -10.73
N ARG A 113 24.95 -21.46 -9.81
CA ARG A 113 23.98 -20.91 -8.86
C ARG A 113 22.86 -20.16 -9.57
N LYS A 114 23.17 -19.42 -10.63
CA LYS A 114 22.17 -18.72 -11.44
C LYS A 114 21.26 -19.68 -12.19
N ASP A 115 21.77 -20.83 -12.64
CA ASP A 115 20.95 -21.84 -13.33
C ASP A 115 20.02 -22.62 -12.39
N ILE A 116 20.34 -22.68 -11.09
CA ILE A 116 19.51 -23.35 -10.08
C ILE A 116 18.31 -22.47 -9.64
N LEU A 117 18.50 -21.15 -9.62
CA LEU A 117 17.54 -20.13 -9.20
C LEU A 117 16.57 -19.77 -10.32
#